data_AF-A0AAD7MR84-F1
#
_entry.id   AF-A0AAD7MR84-F1
#
_cell.length_a   1.000
_cell.length_b   1.000
_cell.length_c   1.000
_cell.angle_alpha   90.00
_cell.angle_beta   90.00
_cell.angle_gamma   90.00
#
_symmetry.space_group_name_H-M   'P 1'
#
loop_
_entity.id
_entity.type
_entity.pdbx_description
1 polymer ?
#
loop_
_entity_poly.entity_id
_entity_poly.type
_entity_poly.pdbx_seq_one_letter_code
_entity_poly.pdbx_strand_id
1 'polypeptide(L)'
;MGDIVAIQAGNGDTRLFFQDSTGDILEWGVTGVFTTGHNEGSSVLVPANEVLPHTPIVAITANTAAYTAVRLYFLSPDYILSEYIWPTTIATSRIGFMGGPSCTACLTAQGIVASSSEVLYAMANAAFNQFRVGFISPGEPTTLSEAENLGSGWQVATYPN
;
A
#
# COMPACT_ATOMS: atom_id res chain seq x y z
N MET A 1 7.46 -8.49 14.53
CA MET A 1 6.72 -8.73 13.27
C MET A 1 5.50 -7.84 13.32
N GLY A 2 5.34 -7.00 12.30
CA GLY A 2 4.16 -6.15 12.14
C GLY A 2 3.03 -6.89 11.42
N ASP A 3 2.08 -6.12 10.90
CA ASP A 3 0.97 -6.64 10.11
C ASP A 3 1.45 -7.32 8.83
N ILE A 4 0.64 -8.28 8.35
CA ILE A 4 0.84 -8.98 7.09
C ILE A 4 -0.35 -8.71 6.17
N VAL A 5 -0.05 -8.43 4.90
CA VAL A 5 -1.06 -8.33 3.84
C VAL A 5 -0.71 -9.27 2.70
N ALA A 6 -1.74 -9.90 2.13
CA ALA A 6 -1.63 -10.80 1.01
C ALA A 6 -2.46 -10.27 -0.16
N ILE A 7 -1.95 -10.45 -1.38
CA ILE A 7 -2.70 -10.20 -2.60
C ILE A 7 -2.51 -11.35 -3.58
N GLN A 8 -3.45 -11.46 -4.51
CA GLN A 8 -3.29 -12.29 -5.70
C GLN A 8 -3.59 -11.43 -6.94
N ALA A 9 -2.61 -11.34 -7.84
CA ALA A 9 -2.76 -10.65 -9.10
C ALA A 9 -3.58 -11.50 -10.10
N GLY A 10 -4.12 -10.86 -11.15
CA GLY A 10 -5.00 -11.52 -12.12
C GLY A 10 -4.35 -12.66 -12.92
N ASN A 11 -3.02 -12.75 -12.92
CA ASN A 11 -2.24 -13.85 -13.52
C ASN A 11 -2.00 -15.03 -12.55
N GLY A 12 -2.57 -15.00 -11.34
CA GLY A 12 -2.39 -16.01 -10.30
C GLY A 12 -1.17 -15.79 -9.39
N ASP A 13 -0.33 -14.79 -9.68
CA ASP A 13 0.82 -14.43 -8.86
C ASP A 13 0.36 -13.95 -7.48
N THR A 14 0.88 -14.56 -6.42
CA THR A 14 0.48 -14.28 -5.04
C THR A 14 1.66 -13.68 -4.30
N ARG A 15 1.42 -12.55 -3.63
CA ARG A 15 2.44 -11.82 -2.87
C ARG A 15 2.01 -11.66 -1.42
N LEU A 16 2.96 -11.80 -0.51
CA LEU A 16 2.83 -11.43 0.90
C LEU A 16 3.74 -10.25 1.17
N PHE A 17 3.24 -9.28 1.93
CA PHE A 17 4.02 -8.14 2.41
C PHE A 17 3.90 -8.05 3.92
N PHE A 18 5.02 -7.85 4.60
CA PHE A 18 5.05 -7.71 6.04
C PHE A 18 6.29 -6.96 6.49
N GLN A 19 6.23 -6.32 7.66
CA GLN A 19 7.39 -5.71 8.28
C GLN A 19 8.12 -6.74 9.16
N ASP A 20 9.41 -6.91 8.91
CA ASP A 20 10.25 -7.85 9.65
C ASP A 20 10.74 -7.27 10.99
N SER A 21 11.75 -7.88 11.60
CA SER A 21 12.31 -7.42 12.87
C SER A 21 13.30 -6.25 12.75
N THR A 22 13.86 -6.00 11.56
CA THR A 22 14.74 -4.84 11.32
C THR A 22 13.92 -3.59 11.02
N GLY A 23 12.64 -3.76 10.70
CA GLY A 23 11.72 -2.69 10.35
C GLY A 23 11.53 -2.54 8.85
N ASP A 24 12.20 -3.38 8.04
CA ASP A 24 12.04 -3.39 6.59
C ASP A 24 10.67 -3.99 6.22
N ILE A 25 10.02 -3.44 5.19
CA ILE A 25 8.93 -4.18 4.54
C ILE A 25 9.55 -5.15 3.56
N LEU A 26 9.27 -6.44 3.75
CA LEU A 26 9.65 -7.52 2.85
C LEU A 26 8.49 -7.88 1.93
N GLU A 27 8.82 -8.29 0.72
CA GLU A 27 7.92 -8.98 -0.21
C GLU A 27 8.33 -10.45 -0.30
N TRP A 28 7.36 -11.36 -0.18
CA TRP A 28 7.50 -12.78 -0.51
C TRP A 28 6.59 -13.16 -1.68
N GLY A 29 7.18 -13.73 -2.74
CA GLY A 29 6.46 -14.36 -3.85
C GLY A 29 6.07 -15.80 -3.51
N VAL A 30 4.82 -16.18 -3.78
CA VAL A 30 4.28 -17.49 -3.39
C VAL A 30 3.61 -18.23 -4.57
N THR A 31 4.12 -19.44 -4.81
CA THR A 31 3.53 -20.56 -5.56
C THR A 31 2.16 -21.05 -5.14
N GLY A 32 1.18 -21.29 -6.04
CA GLY A 32 0.27 -22.44 -5.91
C GLY A 32 -0.54 -22.53 -4.61
N VAL A 33 -1.08 -21.39 -4.16
CA VAL A 33 -1.84 -21.26 -2.92
C VAL A 33 -2.92 -22.35 -2.84
N PHE A 34 -2.97 -23.08 -1.71
CA PHE A 34 -3.88 -24.18 -1.36
C PHE A 34 -3.59 -25.60 -1.88
N THR A 35 -2.47 -25.85 -2.58
CA THR A 35 -2.06 -27.24 -2.90
C THR A 35 -0.69 -27.61 -2.33
N THR A 36 0.36 -26.86 -2.69
CA THR A 36 1.76 -27.12 -2.28
C THR A 36 2.58 -25.82 -2.27
N GLY A 37 2.02 -24.74 -1.74
CA GLY A 37 2.64 -23.42 -1.89
C GLY A 37 4.05 -23.37 -1.29
N HIS A 38 4.98 -22.76 -2.02
CA HIS A 38 6.36 -22.54 -1.58
C HIS A 38 6.80 -21.11 -1.88
N ASN A 39 7.78 -20.63 -1.12
CA ASN A 39 8.41 -19.34 -1.33
C ASN A 39 9.26 -19.39 -2.61
N GLU A 40 8.96 -18.50 -3.56
CA GLU A 40 9.72 -18.37 -4.81
C GLU A 40 10.88 -17.37 -4.69
N GLY A 41 10.81 -16.47 -3.72
CA GLY A 41 11.79 -15.43 -3.50
C GLY A 41 11.34 -14.41 -2.46
N SER A 42 12.33 -13.77 -1.84
CA SER A 42 12.14 -12.67 -0.91
C SER A 42 13.03 -11.51 -1.30
N SER A 43 12.51 -10.29 -1.15
CA SER A 43 13.29 -9.06 -1.31
C SER A 43 12.87 -8.01 -0.30
N VAL A 44 13.82 -7.17 0.11
CA VAL A 44 13.51 -5.91 0.80
C VAL A 44 12.83 -5.00 -0.21
N LEU A 45 11.61 -4.60 0.14
CA LEU A 45 10.77 -3.76 -0.68
C LEU A 45 10.85 -2.31 -0.22
N VAL A 46 10.61 -2.06 1.06
CA VAL A 46 10.76 -0.72 1.67
C VAL A 46 11.80 -0.79 2.76
N PRO A 47 12.92 -0.06 2.64
CA PRO A 47 13.92 0.03 3.70
C PRO A 47 13.36 0.59 5.01
N ALA A 48 13.88 0.13 6.15
CA ALA A 48 13.43 0.52 7.49
C ALA A 48 13.47 2.03 7.78
N ASN A 49 14.30 2.80 7.05
CA ASN A 49 14.38 4.25 7.18
C ASN A 49 13.28 4.99 6.39
N GLU A 50 12.50 4.29 5.56
CA GLU A 50 11.40 4.86 4.77
C GLU A 50 10.02 4.46 5.30
N VAL A 51 9.95 3.53 6.25
CA VAL A 51 8.70 3.03 6.83
C VAL A 51 8.67 3.27 8.35
N LEU A 52 7.51 3.66 8.85
CA LEU A 52 7.25 3.77 10.28
C LEU A 52 7.23 2.37 10.93
N PRO A 53 7.96 2.15 12.04
CA PRO A 53 7.90 0.88 12.76
C PRO A 53 6.48 0.52 13.21
N HIS A 54 6.10 -0.73 13.01
CA HIS A 54 4.79 -1.30 13.33
C HIS A 54 3.61 -0.60 12.65
N THR A 55 3.86 0.06 11.51
CA THR A 55 2.78 0.65 10.72
C THR A 55 1.89 -0.43 10.10
N PRO A 56 0.56 -0.22 10.03
CA PRO A 56 -0.28 -1.07 9.23
C PRO A 56 0.18 -1.03 7.76
N ILE A 57 -0.01 -2.15 7.06
CA ILE A 57 0.37 -2.29 5.66
C ILE A 57 -0.84 -2.78 4.89
N VAL A 58 -1.14 -2.16 3.76
CA VAL A 58 -2.19 -2.63 2.85
C VAL A 58 -1.71 -2.68 1.42
N ALA A 59 -2.21 -3.66 0.68
CA ALA A 59 -1.86 -3.84 -0.71
C ALA A 59 -3.11 -4.14 -1.54
N ILE A 60 -3.11 -3.68 -2.78
CA ILE A 60 -4.16 -3.96 -3.76
C ILE A 60 -3.55 -4.30 -5.12
N THR A 61 -4.29 -5.09 -5.89
CA THR A 61 -4.04 -5.23 -7.32
C THR A 61 -4.96 -4.29 -8.10
N ALA A 62 -4.39 -3.37 -8.84
CA ALA A 62 -5.09 -2.48 -9.76
C ALA A 62 -5.01 -3.06 -11.18
N ASN A 63 -6.08 -3.71 -11.63
CA ASN A 63 -6.18 -4.31 -12.97
C ASN A 63 -6.97 -3.39 -13.92
N THR A 64 -6.30 -2.57 -14.71
CA THR A 64 -6.95 -1.71 -15.73
C THR A 64 -6.76 -2.30 -17.13
N ALA A 65 -7.53 -1.81 -18.12
CA ALA A 65 -7.34 -2.20 -19.52
C ALA A 65 -5.97 -1.77 -20.09
N ALA A 66 -5.32 -0.76 -19.48
CA ALA A 66 -4.05 -0.20 -19.95
C ALA A 66 -2.82 -0.71 -19.17
N TYR A 67 -3.01 -1.15 -17.93
CA TYR A 67 -1.94 -1.63 -17.06
C TYR A 67 -2.51 -2.45 -15.89
N THR A 68 -1.75 -3.45 -15.45
CA THR A 68 -1.93 -4.08 -14.14
C THR A 68 -0.79 -3.67 -13.22
N ALA A 69 -1.09 -3.34 -11.96
CA ALA A 69 -0.09 -3.05 -10.95
C ALA A 69 -0.47 -3.58 -9.58
N VAL A 70 0.54 -3.95 -8.80
CA VAL A 70 0.45 -4.06 -7.35
C VAL A 70 0.76 -2.71 -6.74
N ARG A 71 -0.05 -2.26 -5.78
CA ARG A 71 0.20 -1.04 -5.00
C ARG A 71 0.22 -1.40 -3.53
N LEU A 72 1.27 -0.97 -2.84
CA LEU A 72 1.49 -1.14 -1.41
C LEU A 72 1.42 0.24 -0.75
N TYR A 73 0.66 0.35 0.35
CA TYR A 73 0.52 1.55 1.14
C TYR A 73 0.97 1.30 2.57
N PHE A 74 1.66 2.30 3.13
CA PHE A 74 2.22 2.29 4.47
C PHE A 74 2.44 3.74 4.93
N LEU A 75 2.76 3.93 6.21
CA LEU A 75 3.19 5.23 6.71
C LEU A 75 4.71 5.34 6.72
N SER A 76 5.25 6.45 6.26
CA SER A 76 6.67 6.79 6.44
C SER A 76 6.95 7.26 7.87
N PRO A 77 8.22 7.39 8.30
CA PRO A 77 8.58 7.94 9.62
C PRO A 77 8.07 9.35 9.89
N ASP A 78 7.82 10.13 8.84
CA ASP A 78 7.19 11.46 8.91
C ASP A 78 5.66 11.38 9.01
N TYR A 79 5.12 10.17 9.19
CA TYR A 79 3.70 9.84 9.21
C TYR A 79 2.97 10.16 7.91
N ILE A 80 3.66 10.14 6.76
CA ILE A 80 3.03 10.41 5.47
C ILE A 80 2.48 9.11 4.89
N LEU A 81 1.28 9.15 4.28
CA LEU A 81 0.77 8.03 3.51
C LEU A 81 1.63 7.87 2.24
N SER A 82 2.45 6.83 2.23
CA SER A 82 3.38 6.52 1.16
C SER A 82 2.91 5.32 0.35
N GLU A 83 3.35 5.27 -0.91
CA GLU A 83 2.96 4.25 -1.87
C GLU A 83 4.21 3.67 -2.53
N TYR A 84 4.24 2.35 -2.70
CA TYR A 84 5.16 1.65 -3.60
C TYR A 84 4.34 0.92 -4.67
N ILE A 85 4.77 1.01 -5.94
CA ILE A 85 4.04 0.46 -7.09
C ILE A 85 4.93 -0.55 -7.80
N TRP A 86 4.37 -1.72 -8.10
CA TRP A 86 4.96 -2.68 -9.03
C TRP A 86 4.06 -2.86 -10.25
N PRO A 87 4.46 -2.35 -11.42
CA PRO A 87 3.72 -2.60 -12.66
C PRO A 87 3.93 -4.05 -13.10
N THR A 88 2.84 -4.82 -13.24
CA THR A 88 2.91 -6.23 -13.67
C THR A 88 2.80 -6.38 -15.21
N THR A 89 2.38 -5.31 -15.90
CA THR A 89 2.42 -5.21 -17.37
C THR A 89 2.94 -3.84 -17.77
N ILE A 90 4.20 -3.74 -18.22
CA ILE A 90 4.68 -2.86 -19.30
C ILE A 90 6.13 -3.25 -19.63
N ALA A 91 6.39 -3.36 -20.94
CA ALA A 91 7.66 -3.68 -21.61
C ALA A 91 8.76 -2.61 -21.46
N THR A 92 8.87 -1.93 -20.31
CA THR A 92 9.93 -0.94 -20.05
C THR A 92 10.70 -1.33 -18.80
N SER A 93 11.71 -2.18 -18.96
CA SER A 93 13.02 -2.27 -18.26
C SER A 93 13.22 -1.83 -16.79
N ARG A 94 12.19 -1.52 -16.00
CA ARG A 94 12.27 -1.25 -14.56
C ARG A 94 11.74 -2.49 -13.84
N ILE A 95 12.67 -3.36 -13.50
CA ILE A 95 12.42 -4.59 -12.78
C ILE A 95 12.28 -4.23 -11.30
N GLY A 96 11.07 -4.35 -10.75
CA GLY A 96 10.81 -4.22 -9.32
C GLY A 96 9.86 -3.09 -8.95
N PHE A 97 9.54 -3.02 -7.66
CA PHE A 97 8.76 -1.95 -7.08
C PHE A 97 9.50 -0.62 -7.13
N MET A 98 8.73 0.46 -7.20
CA MET A 98 9.23 1.83 -7.17
C MET A 98 8.34 2.73 -6.33
N GLY A 99 8.94 3.74 -5.70
CA GLY A 99 8.20 4.77 -4.96
C GLY A 99 7.14 5.44 -5.85
N GLY A 100 5.90 5.39 -5.40
CA GLY A 100 4.75 6.07 -5.97
C GLY A 100 4.54 7.46 -5.37
N PRO A 101 3.58 8.23 -5.91
CA PRO A 101 3.21 9.51 -5.32
C PRO A 101 2.68 9.30 -3.89
N SER A 102 3.33 9.95 -2.91
CA SER A 102 2.86 9.98 -1.53
C SER A 102 1.84 11.11 -1.33
N CYS A 103 0.91 10.95 -0.39
CA CYS A 103 -0.02 12.01 -0.05
C CYS A 103 0.52 12.87 1.10
N THR A 104 1.34 13.87 0.78
CA THR A 104 1.90 14.80 1.77
C THR A 104 0.84 15.67 2.45
N ALA A 105 -0.35 15.84 1.86
CA ALA A 105 -1.46 16.58 2.45
C ALA A 105 -2.40 15.70 3.28
N CYS A 106 -2.33 14.37 3.14
CA CYS A 106 -3.25 13.47 3.84
C CYS A 106 -2.83 13.22 5.28
N LEU A 107 -1.52 13.20 5.53
CA LEU A 107 -0.95 12.97 6.86
C LEU A 107 0.34 13.79 6.99
N THR A 108 0.39 14.68 7.97
CA THR A 108 1.60 15.47 8.31
C THR A 108 1.83 15.45 9.82
N ALA A 109 3.08 15.67 10.24
CA ALA A 109 3.47 15.76 11.64
C ALA A 109 2.68 16.80 12.48
N GLN A 110 1.94 17.74 11.86
CA GLN A 110 1.12 18.75 12.54
C GLN A 110 -0.40 18.52 12.45
N GLY A 111 -0.85 17.40 11.91
CA GLY A 111 -2.28 17.11 11.81
C GLY A 111 -2.46 15.70 11.34
N ILE A 112 -2.96 14.87 12.26
CA ILE A 112 -3.36 13.49 12.04
C ILE A 112 -2.17 12.50 12.03
N VAL A 113 -1.40 12.52 13.13
CA VAL A 113 -0.44 11.45 13.46
C VAL A 113 -1.17 10.34 14.20
N ALA A 114 -1.57 9.32 13.48
CA ALA A 114 -2.08 8.12 14.09
C ALA A 114 -0.92 7.15 14.32
N SER A 115 -0.16 7.39 15.38
CA SER A 115 0.61 6.32 16.05
C SER A 115 -0.31 5.21 16.60
N SER A 116 -1.63 5.40 16.47
CA SER A 116 -2.71 4.46 16.79
C SER A 116 -3.70 4.25 15.62
N SER A 117 -3.31 4.50 14.36
CA SER A 117 -4.20 4.17 13.22
C SER A 117 -4.23 2.66 13.10
N GLU A 118 -5.27 2.03 13.65
CA GLU A 118 -5.34 0.57 13.70
C GLU A 118 -5.84 -0.06 12.39
N VAL A 119 -6.33 0.74 11.44
CA VAL A 119 -6.86 0.21 10.18
C VAL A 119 -6.42 1.07 9.01
N LEU A 120 -5.60 0.47 8.16
CA LEU A 120 -5.55 0.84 6.76
C LEU A 120 -6.44 -0.14 5.99
N TYR A 121 -7.17 0.36 5.00
CA TYR A 121 -7.62 -0.45 3.88
C TYR A 121 -7.37 0.31 2.60
N ALA A 122 -7.29 -0.38 1.48
CA ALA A 122 -7.18 0.25 0.18
C ALA A 122 -8.19 -0.34 -0.80
N MET A 123 -8.72 0.51 -1.67
CA MET A 123 -9.65 0.13 -2.74
C MET A 123 -9.20 0.76 -4.05
N ALA A 124 -9.39 0.03 -5.15
CA ALA A 124 -9.20 0.56 -6.49
C ALA A 124 -10.51 0.45 -7.29
N ASN A 125 -10.86 1.53 -7.97
CA ASN A 125 -11.71 1.46 -9.14
C ASN A 125 -10.82 1.46 -10.39
N ALA A 126 -10.48 0.25 -10.83
CA ALA A 126 -9.51 0.05 -11.90
C ALA A 126 -10.03 0.52 -13.27
N ALA A 127 -11.35 0.62 -13.48
CA ALA A 127 -11.91 1.17 -14.72
C ALA A 127 -11.58 2.66 -14.91
N PHE A 128 -11.36 3.39 -13.81
CA PHE A 128 -11.15 4.84 -13.82
C PHE A 128 -9.80 5.27 -13.25
N ASN A 129 -8.91 4.33 -12.94
CA ASN A 129 -7.62 4.62 -12.31
C ASN A 129 -7.78 5.43 -11.01
N GLN A 130 -8.79 5.07 -10.21
CA GLN A 130 -9.09 5.75 -8.94
C GLN A 130 -8.71 4.86 -7.76
N PHE A 131 -8.10 5.46 -6.75
CA PHE A 131 -7.63 4.76 -5.56
C PHE A 131 -8.16 5.46 -4.32
N ARG A 132 -8.51 4.68 -3.30
CA ARG A 132 -8.86 5.16 -1.97
C ARG A 132 -8.05 4.39 -0.94
N VAL A 133 -7.57 5.08 0.08
CA VAL A 133 -6.93 4.47 1.25
C VAL A 133 -7.62 5.01 2.49
N GLY A 134 -8.31 4.13 3.21
CA GLY A 134 -8.95 4.46 4.46
C GLY A 134 -7.96 4.42 5.62
N PHE A 135 -8.12 5.34 6.58
CA PHE A 135 -7.31 5.42 7.79
C PHE A 135 -8.12 6.02 8.96
N ILE A 136 -7.67 5.82 10.19
CA ILE A 136 -8.28 6.46 11.37
C ILE A 136 -7.51 7.73 11.70
N SER A 137 -8.22 8.84 11.65
CA SER A 137 -7.67 10.16 11.90
C SER A 137 -7.72 10.49 13.40
N PRO A 138 -6.65 11.00 14.05
CA PRO A 138 -6.72 11.52 15.42
C PRO A 138 -7.70 12.68 15.59
N GLY A 139 -7.96 13.47 14.55
CA GLY A 139 -8.95 14.54 14.58
C GLY A 139 -10.39 14.00 14.59
N GLU A 140 -10.57 12.80 14.07
CA GLU A 140 -11.85 12.11 13.93
C GLU A 140 -11.70 10.62 14.31
N PRO A 141 -11.26 10.31 15.56
CA PRO A 141 -10.75 9.00 15.94
C PRO A 141 -11.84 7.92 16.04
N THR A 142 -13.10 8.34 16.02
CA THR A 142 -14.28 7.49 16.07
C THR A 142 -14.84 7.17 14.69
N THR A 143 -14.23 7.69 13.62
CA THR A 143 -14.68 7.46 12.25
C THR A 143 -13.51 7.23 11.29
N LEU A 144 -13.86 6.73 10.11
CA LEU A 144 -12.94 6.50 9.03
C LEU A 144 -12.73 7.78 8.23
N SER A 145 -11.47 8.12 7.98
CA SER A 145 -11.06 9.10 6.98
C SER A 145 -10.53 8.37 5.73
N GLU A 146 -10.56 9.03 4.57
CA GLU A 146 -10.01 8.47 3.33
C GLU A 146 -9.06 9.46 2.67
N ALA A 147 -7.97 8.94 2.12
CA ALA A 147 -7.20 9.58 1.07
C ALA A 147 -7.72 9.05 -0.26
N GLU A 148 -7.89 9.92 -1.25
CA GLU A 148 -8.30 9.52 -2.60
C GLU A 148 -7.33 10.06 -3.65
N ASN A 149 -7.13 9.28 -4.70
CA ASN A 149 -6.49 9.71 -5.93
C ASN A 149 -7.42 9.40 -7.09
N LEU A 150 -8.05 10.44 -7.63
CA LEU A 150 -9.02 10.33 -8.73
C LEU A 150 -8.40 10.59 -10.11
N GLY A 151 -7.06 10.53 -10.21
CA GLY A 151 -6.30 10.78 -11.42
C GLY A 151 -5.53 12.11 -11.44
N SER A 152 -5.81 13.02 -10.49
CA SER A 152 -5.14 14.32 -10.34
C SER A 152 -4.10 14.35 -9.22
N GLY A 153 -3.81 13.21 -8.59
CA GLY A 153 -2.96 13.11 -7.40
C GLY A 153 -3.78 12.84 -6.14
N TRP A 154 -3.06 12.63 -5.03
CA TRP A 154 -3.67 12.30 -3.75
C TRP A 154 -4.19 13.53 -3.01
N GLN A 155 -5.36 13.39 -2.39
CA GLN A 155 -6.00 14.39 -1.52
C GLN A 155 -6.80 13.69 -0.42
N VAL A 156 -7.18 14.41 0.63
CA VAL A 156 -8.17 13.92 1.61
C VAL A 156 -9.54 13.91 0.95
N ALA A 157 -10.23 12.78 1.01
CA ALA A 157 -11.57 12.64 0.47
C ALA A 157 -12.56 13.53 1.25
N THR A 158 -13.40 14.24 0.51
CA THR A 158 -14.51 15.00 1.09
C THR A 158 -15.79 14.16 0.97
N TYR A 159 -16.33 13.72 2.11
CA TYR A 159 -17.65 13.10 2.10
C TYR A 159 -18.72 14.18 2.01
N PRO A 160 -19.73 14.04 1.13
CA PRO A 160 -20.90 14.90 1.21
C PRO A 160 -21.59 14.67 2.57
N ASN A 161 -21.81 15.76 3.31
CA ASN A 161 -22.58 15.78 4.55
C ASN A 161 -24.03 15.30 4.36
#